data_AF-A0A0P7TWQ3-F1
#
_entry.id   AF-A0A0P7TWQ3-F1
#
_cell.length_a   1.000
_cell.length_b   1.000
_cell.length_c   1.000
_cell.angle_alpha   90.00
_cell.angle_beta   90.00
_cell.angle_gamma   90.00
#
_symmetry.space_group_name_H-M   'P 1'
#
loop_
_entity.id
_entity.type
_entity.pdbx_description
1 polymer ?
#
loop_
_entity_poly.entity_id
_entity_poly.type
_entity_poly.pdbx_seq_one_letter_code
_entity_poly.pdbx_strand_id
1 'polypeptide(L)'
;MTDANSVASFLQDRAPHHFSARARERCARFLRMCARLQQQVCERLRDIDGTPVRLDCWRRQEGGGGATAILCDGNVFLKANVDVTMVTGRMDASLLGQLAKPESTAWTWPEQGCNFLAVGLSSVIHVKNPHVPSYHFNLRLMLLNLCDGTEVGWYGGVIDITPFYLIPEDITHFHRTLKEACEKHDVTYYPRFKK
;
A
#
# COMPACT_ATOMS: atom_id res chain seq x y z
N MET A 1 -21.32 -8.44 -1.45
CA MET A 1 -20.27 -7.76 -0.66
C MET A 1 -19.05 -8.67 -0.74
N THR A 2 -17.99 -8.23 -1.40
CA THR A 2 -16.77 -9.04 -1.54
C THR A 2 -15.97 -8.91 -0.25
N ASP A 3 -15.83 -10.01 0.50
CA ASP A 3 -15.08 -10.02 1.75
C ASP A 3 -13.56 -9.93 1.48
N ALA A 4 -12.76 -9.56 2.50
CA ALA A 4 -11.30 -9.47 2.37
C ALA A 4 -10.67 -10.78 1.89
N ASN A 5 -11.25 -11.92 2.24
CA ASN A 5 -10.79 -13.23 1.80
C ASN A 5 -10.94 -13.40 0.29
N SER A 6 -12.00 -12.88 -0.31
CA SER A 6 -12.24 -12.89 -1.74
C SER A 6 -11.23 -12.03 -2.50
N VAL A 7 -10.89 -10.84 -2.00
CA VAL A 7 -9.86 -9.98 -2.62
C VAL A 7 -8.48 -10.63 -2.52
N ALA A 8 -8.11 -11.11 -1.33
CA ALA A 8 -6.83 -11.77 -1.12
C ALA A 8 -6.71 -13.04 -1.99
N SER A 9 -7.74 -13.90 -2.01
CA SER A 9 -7.76 -15.11 -2.84
C SER A 9 -7.68 -14.76 -4.33
N PHE A 10 -8.48 -13.78 -4.78
CA PHE A 10 -8.46 -13.32 -6.17
C PHE A 10 -7.04 -12.95 -6.59
N LEU A 11 -6.31 -12.20 -5.77
CA LEU A 11 -4.95 -11.76 -6.09
C LEU A 11 -3.90 -12.86 -5.89
N GLN A 12 -3.99 -13.67 -4.83
CA GLN A 12 -2.95 -14.63 -4.44
C GLN A 12 -2.69 -15.73 -5.48
N ASP A 13 -3.71 -16.12 -6.26
CA ASP A 13 -3.59 -17.09 -7.36
C ASP A 13 -2.61 -16.67 -8.47
N ARG A 14 -2.07 -15.45 -8.38
CA ARG A 14 -1.24 -14.82 -9.42
C ARG A 14 0.21 -14.60 -8.97
N ALA A 15 0.59 -15.11 -7.79
CA ALA A 15 1.95 -15.00 -7.31
C ALA A 15 2.89 -15.87 -8.20
N PRO A 16 4.01 -15.33 -8.72
CA PRO A 16 4.84 -16.08 -9.66
C PRO A 16 5.57 -17.25 -8.99
N HIS A 17 5.65 -18.39 -9.66
CA HIS A 17 6.33 -19.58 -9.14
C HIS A 17 7.86 -19.46 -9.06
N HIS A 18 8.47 -18.51 -9.77
CA HIS A 18 9.92 -18.30 -9.76
C HIS A 18 10.45 -17.64 -8.48
N PHE A 19 9.55 -17.12 -7.63
CA PHE A 19 9.92 -16.68 -6.27
C PHE A 19 9.95 -17.87 -5.30
N SER A 20 10.89 -17.83 -4.35
CA SER A 20 11.04 -18.82 -3.30
C SER A 20 9.76 -18.98 -2.49
N ALA A 21 9.58 -20.15 -1.86
CA ALA A 21 8.44 -20.40 -0.98
C ALA A 21 8.34 -19.34 0.14
N ARG A 22 9.48 -18.88 0.67
CA ARG A 22 9.54 -17.83 1.69
C ARG A 22 9.09 -16.47 1.16
N ALA A 23 9.47 -16.09 -0.06
CA ALA A 23 9.03 -14.86 -0.71
C ALA A 23 7.51 -14.89 -0.97
N ARG A 24 7.00 -16.01 -1.50
CA ARG A 24 5.57 -16.20 -1.76
C ARG A 24 4.74 -16.16 -0.48
N GLU A 25 5.19 -16.78 0.61
CA GLU A 25 4.47 -16.73 1.89
C GLU A 25 4.45 -15.31 2.48
N ARG A 26 5.58 -14.58 2.39
CA ARG A 26 5.66 -13.18 2.82
C ARG A 26 4.67 -12.30 2.04
N CYS A 27 4.63 -12.46 0.72
CA CYS A 27 3.69 -11.79 -0.17
C CYS A 27 2.23 -12.11 0.22
N ALA A 28 1.91 -13.39 0.39
CA ALA A 28 0.56 -13.84 0.75
C ALA A 28 0.09 -13.26 2.09
N ARG A 29 0.98 -13.25 3.11
CA ARG A 29 0.66 -12.65 4.42
C ARG A 29 0.41 -11.15 4.31
N PHE A 30 1.25 -10.42 3.59
CA PHE A 30 1.11 -8.98 3.42
C PHE A 30 -0.16 -8.64 2.61
N LEU A 31 -0.44 -9.39 1.54
CA LEU A 31 -1.66 -9.25 0.74
C LEU A 31 -2.93 -9.44 1.57
N ARG A 32 -2.97 -10.49 2.43
CA ARG A 32 -4.10 -10.71 3.35
C ARG A 32 -4.29 -9.55 4.33
N MET A 33 -3.19 -8.99 4.84
CA MET A 33 -3.24 -7.79 5.69
C MET A 33 -3.81 -6.59 4.91
N CYS A 34 -3.34 -6.34 3.69
CA CYS A 34 -3.84 -5.25 2.84
C CYS A 34 -5.34 -5.39 2.53
N ALA A 35 -5.79 -6.60 2.16
CA ALA A 35 -7.21 -6.86 1.88
C ALA A 35 -8.09 -6.65 3.11
N ARG A 36 -7.62 -7.09 4.30
CA ARG A 36 -8.33 -6.84 5.56
C ARG A 36 -8.41 -5.35 5.88
N LEU A 37 -7.31 -4.60 5.71
CA LEU A 37 -7.31 -3.15 5.93
C LEU A 37 -8.21 -2.42 4.94
N GLN A 38 -8.22 -2.81 3.66
CA GLN A 38 -9.15 -2.27 2.67
C GLN A 38 -10.60 -2.46 3.13
N GLN A 39 -10.97 -3.67 3.53
CA GLN A 39 -12.31 -3.95 4.04
C GLN A 39 -12.65 -3.07 5.25
N GLN A 40 -11.76 -3.00 6.25
CA GLN A 40 -11.98 -2.21 7.47
C GLN A 40 -12.15 -0.72 7.17
N VAL A 41 -11.32 -0.14 6.30
CA VAL A 41 -11.45 1.27 5.92
C VAL A 41 -12.74 1.49 5.13
N CYS A 42 -13.09 0.60 4.20
CA CYS A 42 -14.35 0.71 3.45
C CYS A 42 -15.59 0.59 4.34
N GLU A 43 -15.55 -0.24 5.39
CA GLU A 43 -16.60 -0.29 6.41
C GLU A 43 -16.72 1.04 7.14
N ARG A 44 -15.60 1.62 7.61
CA ARG A 44 -15.61 2.93 8.30
C ARG A 44 -16.08 4.07 7.40
N LEU A 45 -15.69 4.09 6.13
CA LEU A 45 -16.17 5.08 5.17
C LEU A 45 -17.68 5.00 5.02
N ARG A 46 -18.26 3.79 4.91
CA ARG A 46 -19.70 3.59 4.83
C ARG A 46 -20.43 3.98 6.12
N ASP A 47 -19.89 3.61 7.27
CA ASP A 47 -20.48 3.95 8.57
C ASP A 47 -20.62 5.47 8.77
N ILE A 48 -19.60 6.23 8.32
CA ILE A 48 -19.57 7.69 8.45
C ILE A 48 -20.44 8.37 7.40
N ASP A 49 -20.41 7.89 6.16
CA ASP A 49 -21.01 8.60 5.02
C ASP A 49 -22.44 8.17 4.70
N GLY A 50 -22.76 6.88 4.93
CA GLY A 50 -24.00 6.24 4.49
C GLY A 50 -24.03 5.84 3.01
N THR A 51 -23.09 6.33 2.18
CA THR A 51 -23.01 5.98 0.75
C THR A 51 -22.31 4.64 0.52
N PRO A 52 -22.80 3.78 -0.40
CA PRO A 52 -22.13 2.53 -0.74
C PRO A 52 -20.72 2.73 -1.33
N VAL A 53 -19.81 1.84 -0.96
CA VAL A 53 -18.50 1.71 -1.61
C VAL A 53 -18.62 0.68 -2.74
N ARG A 54 -18.21 1.05 -3.95
CA ARG A 54 -18.12 0.15 -5.11
C ARG A 54 -16.75 -0.52 -5.15
N LEU A 55 -16.71 -1.84 -5.25
CA LEU A 55 -15.49 -2.60 -5.44
C LEU A 55 -15.40 -3.08 -6.90
N ASP A 56 -14.26 -2.84 -7.54
CA ASP A 56 -13.96 -3.34 -8.87
C ASP A 56 -12.65 -4.13 -8.88
N CYS A 57 -12.70 -5.38 -9.35
CA CYS A 57 -11.55 -6.28 -9.40
C CYS A 57 -11.06 -6.41 -10.84
N TRP A 58 -9.79 -6.11 -11.06
CA TRP A 58 -9.21 -6.03 -12.39
C TRP A 58 -7.89 -6.78 -12.49
N ARG A 59 -7.45 -7.02 -13.73
CA ARG A 59 -6.24 -7.81 -14.05
C ARG A 59 -5.36 -7.02 -15.00
N ARG A 60 -4.05 -7.25 -14.91
CA ARG A 60 -3.08 -6.73 -15.89
C ARG A 60 -2.64 -7.84 -16.82
N GLN A 61 -2.57 -7.53 -18.12
CA GLN A 61 -2.04 -8.46 -19.12
C GLN A 61 -0.58 -8.84 -18.84
N GLU A 62 0.21 -7.90 -18.31
CA GLU A 62 1.63 -8.07 -17.98
C GLU A 62 1.87 -8.88 -16.69
N GLY A 63 0.82 -9.13 -15.91
CA GLY A 63 0.88 -9.90 -14.67
C GLY A 63 0.31 -9.17 -13.45
N GLY A 64 -0.38 -9.94 -12.61
CA GLY A 64 -1.04 -9.43 -11.40
C GLY A 64 -2.40 -8.78 -11.66
N GLY A 65 -2.74 -7.78 -10.86
CA GLY A 65 -4.02 -7.07 -10.89
C GLY A 65 -4.27 -6.26 -9.62
N GLY A 66 -5.53 -5.91 -9.39
CA GLY A 66 -5.93 -5.16 -8.21
C GLY A 66 -7.42 -5.26 -7.91
N ALA A 67 -7.77 -4.71 -6.76
CA ALA A 67 -9.14 -4.48 -6.31
C ALA A 67 -9.23 -3.01 -5.88
N THR A 68 -10.01 -2.24 -6.61
CA THR A 68 -10.22 -0.80 -6.40
C THR A 68 -11.54 -0.60 -5.68
N ALA A 69 -11.51 -0.05 -4.47
CA ALA A 69 -12.71 0.29 -3.71
C ALA A 69 -12.91 1.79 -3.76
N ILE A 70 -14.08 2.25 -4.22
CA ILE A 70 -14.35 3.67 -4.44
C ILE A 70 -15.69 4.10 -3.86
N LEU A 71 -15.69 5.23 -3.16
CA LEU A 71 -16.86 6.01 -2.79
C LEU A 71 -16.73 7.36 -3.49
N CYS A 72 -17.75 7.74 -4.26
CA CYS A 72 -17.80 9.00 -4.99
C CYS A 72 -19.07 9.75 -4.63
N ASP A 73 -18.95 11.07 -4.51
CA ASP A 73 -20.07 11.99 -4.28
C ASP A 73 -20.96 11.57 -3.09
N GLY A 74 -20.32 11.23 -1.97
CA GLY A 74 -21.00 10.86 -0.73
C GLY A 74 -21.52 12.07 0.05
N ASN A 75 -22.10 11.83 1.22
CA ASN A 75 -22.61 12.90 2.08
C ASN A 75 -21.49 13.67 2.78
N VAL A 76 -20.42 12.99 3.16
CA VAL A 76 -19.25 13.51 3.88
C VAL A 76 -18.02 13.54 2.97
N PHE A 77 -17.79 12.45 2.24
CA PHE A 77 -16.63 12.29 1.36
C PHE A 77 -16.96 12.78 -0.04
N LEU A 78 -16.09 13.65 -0.59
CA LEU A 78 -16.16 14.05 -1.98
C LEU A 78 -15.79 12.86 -2.88
N LYS A 79 -14.68 12.21 -2.51
CA LYS A 79 -14.16 11.00 -3.17
C LYS A 79 -13.20 10.29 -2.24
N ALA A 80 -13.36 8.99 -2.09
CA ALA A 80 -12.44 8.15 -1.35
C ALA A 80 -12.13 6.89 -2.14
N ASN A 81 -10.86 6.53 -2.27
CA ASN A 81 -10.44 5.25 -2.81
C ASN A 81 -9.56 4.49 -1.83
N VAL A 82 -9.69 3.17 -1.81
CA VAL A 82 -8.82 2.28 -1.06
C VAL A 82 -8.51 1.09 -1.95
N ASP A 83 -7.28 1.02 -2.44
CA ASP A 83 -6.89 0.14 -3.53
C ASP A 83 -5.88 -0.88 -3.06
N VAL A 84 -6.15 -2.16 -3.33
CA VAL A 84 -5.20 -3.25 -3.10
C VAL A 84 -4.69 -3.73 -4.45
N THR A 85 -3.38 -3.80 -4.61
CA THR A 85 -2.74 -4.25 -5.83
C THR A 85 -1.74 -5.36 -5.55
N MET A 86 -1.67 -6.33 -6.45
CA MET A 86 -0.53 -7.24 -6.54
C MET A 86 -0.07 -7.28 -7.98
N VAL A 87 1.10 -6.72 -8.26
CA VAL A 87 1.65 -6.58 -9.61
C VAL A 87 2.91 -7.42 -9.71
N THR A 88 3.09 -8.07 -10.85
CA THR A 88 4.28 -8.86 -11.16
C THR A 88 4.77 -8.49 -12.54
N GLY A 89 6.07 -8.62 -12.78
CA GLY A 89 6.61 -8.41 -14.12
C GLY A 89 8.12 -8.49 -14.14
N ARG A 90 8.69 -8.04 -15.26
CA ARG A 90 10.13 -7.89 -15.43
C ARG A 90 10.49 -6.40 -15.40
N MET A 91 11.52 -6.07 -14.64
CA MET A 91 12.11 -4.74 -14.57
C MET A 91 13.37 -4.72 -15.43
N ASP A 92 13.55 -3.69 -16.26
CA ASP A 92 14.78 -3.52 -17.02
C ASP A 92 15.91 -2.92 -16.16
N ALA A 93 17.13 -2.94 -16.69
CA ALA A 93 18.30 -2.43 -15.98
C ALA A 93 18.26 -0.91 -15.74
N SER A 94 17.58 -0.15 -16.62
CA SER A 94 17.47 1.31 -16.50
C SER A 94 16.58 1.69 -15.30
N LEU A 95 15.45 1.01 -15.15
CA LEU A 95 14.52 1.20 -14.04
C LEU A 95 15.11 0.71 -12.71
N LEU A 96 15.90 -0.37 -12.73
CA LEU A 96 16.67 -0.80 -11.56
C LEU A 96 17.67 0.27 -11.10
N GLY A 97 18.37 0.92 -12.04
CA GLY A 97 19.29 2.02 -11.73
C GLY A 97 18.61 3.20 -11.02
N GLN A 98 17.33 3.46 -11.27
CA GLN A 98 16.57 4.50 -10.57
C GLN A 98 16.19 4.09 -9.13
N LEU A 99 15.99 2.79 -8.88
CA LEU A 99 15.74 2.27 -7.53
C LEU A 99 17.02 2.21 -6.68
N ALA A 100 18.17 2.04 -7.33
CA ALA A 100 19.48 1.86 -6.73
C ALA A 100 20.13 3.12 -6.13
N LYS A 101 19.37 4.15 -5.73
CA LYS A 101 19.96 5.41 -5.25
C LYS A 101 20.92 5.18 -4.06
N PRO A 102 22.07 5.88 -4.02
CA PRO A 102 23.27 5.49 -3.24
C PRO A 102 23.07 5.40 -1.73
N GLU A 103 22.08 6.12 -1.18
CA GLU A 103 21.85 6.25 0.25
C GLU A 103 20.92 5.17 0.82
N SER A 104 20.33 4.33 -0.04
CA SER A 104 19.16 3.52 0.32
C SER A 104 19.38 2.01 0.46
N THR A 105 20.52 1.46 0.01
CA THR A 105 20.68 -0.01 -0.01
C THR A 105 22.12 -0.50 0.09
N ALA A 106 22.35 -1.51 0.95
CA ALA A 106 23.60 -2.27 1.05
C ALA A 106 23.74 -3.38 -0.01
N TRP A 107 23.00 -3.31 -1.11
CA TRP A 107 22.89 -4.38 -2.11
C TRP A 107 23.69 -4.05 -3.36
N THR A 108 24.32 -5.07 -3.95
CA THR A 108 24.86 -5.00 -5.31
C THR A 108 23.69 -5.17 -6.29
N TRP A 109 23.47 -4.17 -7.13
CA TRP A 109 22.40 -4.19 -8.12
C TRP A 109 22.87 -4.89 -9.41
N PRO A 110 22.03 -5.75 -10.02
CA PRO A 110 22.44 -6.45 -11.24
C PRO A 110 22.46 -5.49 -12.43
N GLU A 111 23.42 -5.71 -13.34
CA GLU A 111 23.52 -4.97 -14.61
C GLU A 111 22.43 -5.39 -15.62
N GLN A 112 21.75 -6.50 -15.35
CA GLN A 112 20.67 -7.06 -16.16
C GLN A 112 19.33 -6.91 -15.44
N GLY A 113 18.25 -6.79 -16.21
CA GLY A 113 16.89 -6.70 -15.66
C GLY A 113 16.48 -7.92 -14.83
N CYS A 114 15.62 -7.72 -13.83
CA CYS A 114 15.20 -8.75 -12.87
C CYS A 114 13.67 -8.94 -12.85
N ASN A 115 13.18 -10.01 -12.22
CA ASN A 115 11.74 -10.15 -11.98
C ASN A 115 11.34 -9.41 -10.71
N PHE A 116 10.15 -8.81 -10.70
CA PHE A 116 9.61 -8.15 -9.51
C PHE A 116 8.20 -8.64 -9.16
N LEU A 117 7.89 -8.55 -7.87
CA LEU A 117 6.59 -8.76 -7.28
C LEU A 117 6.34 -7.62 -6.29
N ALA A 118 5.26 -6.89 -6.51
CA ALA A 118 4.85 -5.75 -5.70
C ALA A 118 3.45 -5.99 -5.14
N VAL A 119 3.28 -5.87 -3.83
CA VAL A 119 1.95 -5.81 -3.20
C VAL A 119 1.80 -4.44 -2.58
N GLY A 120 0.63 -3.83 -2.75
CA GLY A 120 0.35 -2.49 -2.26
C GLY A 120 -1.05 -2.34 -1.73
N LEU A 121 -1.19 -1.47 -0.73
CA LEU A 121 -2.44 -0.84 -0.31
C LEU A 121 -2.23 0.66 -0.44
N SER A 122 -3.09 1.35 -1.19
CA SER A 122 -3.01 2.79 -1.39
C SER A 122 -4.37 3.43 -1.22
N SER A 123 -4.43 4.64 -0.68
CA SER A 123 -5.68 5.33 -0.44
C SER A 123 -5.51 6.83 -0.50
N VAL A 124 -6.47 7.50 -1.12
CA VAL A 124 -6.64 8.96 -1.07
C VAL A 124 -8.09 9.23 -0.71
N ILE A 125 -8.30 10.06 0.31
CA ILE A 125 -9.62 10.39 0.84
C ILE A 125 -9.76 11.91 0.84
N HIS A 126 -10.66 12.40 0.00
CA HIS A 126 -11.06 13.80 -0.06
C HIS A 126 -12.43 13.97 0.59
N VAL A 127 -12.50 14.96 1.48
CA VAL A 127 -13.70 15.26 2.27
C VAL A 127 -14.35 16.53 1.73
N LYS A 128 -15.70 16.62 1.78
CA LYS A 128 -16.44 17.80 1.30
C LYS A 128 -16.24 19.02 2.20
N ASN A 129 -16.14 18.81 3.51
CA ASN A 129 -15.96 19.89 4.48
C ASN A 129 -14.47 20.30 4.57
N PRO A 130 -14.11 21.56 4.27
CA PRO A 130 -12.72 22.02 4.29
C PRO A 130 -12.09 22.04 5.69
N HIS A 131 -12.89 21.97 6.76
CA HIS A 131 -12.38 21.82 8.13
C HIS A 131 -11.89 20.40 8.42
N VAL A 132 -12.14 19.42 7.55
CA VAL A 132 -11.62 18.06 7.67
C VAL A 132 -10.46 17.90 6.68
N PRO A 133 -9.28 17.44 7.12
CA PRO A 133 -8.15 17.25 6.22
C PRO A 133 -8.40 16.13 5.20
N SER A 134 -7.79 16.26 4.03
CA SER A 134 -7.64 15.10 3.14
C SER A 134 -6.66 14.10 3.76
N TYR A 135 -6.87 12.81 3.51
CA TYR A 135 -6.07 11.74 4.08
C TYR A 135 -5.42 10.91 2.98
N HIS A 136 -4.16 10.55 3.15
CA HIS A 136 -3.45 9.67 2.24
C HIS A 136 -2.66 8.63 3.02
N PHE A 137 -2.67 7.40 2.52
CA PHE A 137 -1.75 6.38 2.99
C PHE A 137 -1.38 5.40 1.87
N ASN A 138 -0.16 4.90 1.96
CA ASN A 138 0.38 3.87 1.09
C ASN A 138 1.18 2.89 1.94
N LEU A 139 0.97 1.59 1.75
CA LEU A 139 1.79 0.51 2.28
C LEU A 139 2.17 -0.39 1.12
N ARG A 140 3.44 -0.74 0.99
CA ARG A 140 3.91 -1.60 -0.10
C ARG A 140 4.99 -2.58 0.35
N LEU A 141 4.98 -3.74 -0.28
CA LEU A 141 6.05 -4.74 -0.25
C LEU A 141 6.58 -4.87 -1.68
N MET A 142 7.90 -4.72 -1.82
CA MET A 142 8.62 -4.98 -3.06
C MET A 142 9.53 -6.18 -2.87
N LEU A 143 9.44 -7.16 -3.77
CA LEU A 143 10.36 -8.29 -3.87
C LEU A 143 10.95 -8.32 -5.28
N LEU A 144 12.26 -8.49 -5.37
CA LEU A 144 12.99 -8.69 -6.61
C LEU A 144 13.65 -10.07 -6.59
N ASN A 145 13.60 -10.75 -7.72
CA ASN A 145 14.34 -11.98 -7.98
C ASN A 145 15.39 -11.67 -9.05
N LEU A 146 16.64 -11.60 -8.61
CA LEU A 146 17.80 -11.22 -9.42
C LEU A 146 18.25 -12.39 -10.32
N CYS A 147 19.07 -12.09 -11.33
CA CYS A 147 19.49 -13.10 -12.33
C CYS A 147 20.29 -14.26 -11.75
N ASP A 148 20.98 -14.07 -10.63
CA ASP A 148 21.76 -15.09 -9.91
C ASP A 148 20.89 -15.95 -8.96
N GLY A 149 19.58 -15.69 -8.91
CA GLY A 149 18.64 -16.34 -8.01
C GLY A 149 18.53 -15.67 -6.63
N THR A 150 19.30 -14.61 -6.37
CA THR A 150 19.21 -13.85 -5.13
C THR A 150 17.86 -13.13 -5.05
N GLU A 151 17.23 -13.15 -3.88
CA GLU A 151 15.99 -12.42 -3.62
C GLU A 151 16.22 -11.27 -2.65
N VAL A 152 15.95 -10.05 -3.09
CA VAL A 152 15.98 -8.84 -2.26
C VAL A 152 14.57 -8.29 -2.11
N GLY A 153 14.29 -7.64 -0.99
CA GLY A 153 12.98 -7.07 -0.79
C GLY A 153 12.90 -6.13 0.40
N TRP A 154 11.99 -5.19 0.32
CA TRP A 154 11.79 -4.16 1.32
C TRP A 154 10.31 -3.81 1.43
N TYR A 155 9.96 -3.25 2.59
CA TYR A 155 8.68 -2.59 2.78
C TYR A 155 8.86 -1.10 2.59
N GLY A 156 7.80 -0.43 2.18
CA GLY A 156 7.73 1.01 2.13
C GLY A 156 6.32 1.47 2.46
N GLY A 157 6.19 2.72 2.84
CA GLY A 157 4.88 3.30 3.06
C GLY A 157 4.96 4.76 3.45
N VAL A 158 3.80 5.39 3.49
CA VAL A 158 3.60 6.75 3.98
C VAL A 158 2.16 6.84 4.48
N ILE A 159 1.96 7.75 5.41
CA ILE A 159 0.66 8.12 5.93
C ILE A 159 0.74 9.60 6.28
N ASP A 160 -0.15 10.39 5.71
CA ASP A 160 -0.14 11.83 5.83
C ASP A 160 -1.55 12.41 5.74
N ILE A 161 -1.67 13.63 6.24
CA ILE A 161 -2.89 14.43 6.15
C ILE A 161 -2.56 15.76 5.49
N THR A 162 -3.49 16.24 4.67
CA THR A 162 -3.41 17.53 3.98
C THR A 162 -4.59 18.40 4.45
N PRO A 163 -4.42 19.18 5.52
CA PRO A 163 -5.44 20.11 6.01
C PRO A 163 -5.58 21.33 5.09
N PHE A 164 -6.80 21.81 4.89
CA PHE A 164 -7.03 23.16 4.34
C PHE A 164 -6.95 24.22 5.44
N TYR A 165 -7.52 23.92 6.61
CA TYR A 165 -7.40 24.72 7.82
C TYR A 165 -6.59 23.95 8.87
N LEU A 166 -5.65 24.63 9.52
CA LEU A 166 -4.86 24.05 10.59
C LEU A 166 -5.68 24.02 11.88
N ILE A 167 -5.99 22.81 12.33
CA ILE A 167 -6.60 22.53 13.63
C ILE A 167 -5.54 21.84 14.49
N PRO A 168 -4.89 22.54 15.44
CA PRO A 168 -3.75 22.02 16.19
C PRO A 168 -4.02 20.68 16.88
N GLU A 169 -5.24 20.48 17.37
CA GLU A 169 -5.68 19.26 18.05
C GLU A 169 -5.65 18.05 17.11
N ASP A 170 -6.09 18.21 15.86
CA ASP A 170 -6.09 17.15 14.84
C ASP A 170 -4.67 16.76 14.43
N ILE A 171 -3.80 17.76 14.22
CA ILE A 171 -2.38 17.53 13.91
C ILE A 171 -1.69 16.79 15.05
N THR A 172 -1.97 17.21 16.29
CA THR A 172 -1.41 16.58 17.49
C THR A 172 -1.90 15.15 17.65
N HIS A 173 -3.20 14.92 17.46
CA HIS A 173 -3.79 13.59 17.49
C HIS A 173 -3.17 12.67 16.44
N PHE A 174 -3.13 13.11 15.18
CA PHE A 174 -2.56 12.35 14.07
C PHE A 174 -1.11 11.92 14.36
N HIS A 175 -0.25 12.88 14.71
CA HIS A 175 1.15 12.60 15.00
C HIS A 175 1.36 11.74 16.24
N ARG A 176 0.53 11.90 17.29
CA ARG A 176 0.57 11.06 18.48
C ARG A 176 0.24 9.60 18.14
N THR A 177 -0.82 9.36 17.36
CA THR A 177 -1.20 8.01 16.93
C THR A 177 -0.08 7.32 16.14
N LEU A 178 0.56 8.03 15.21
CA LEU A 178 1.69 7.46 14.44
C LEU A 178 2.92 7.18 15.31
N LYS A 179 3.22 8.09 16.25
CA LYS A 179 4.31 7.91 17.20
C LYS A 179 4.10 6.66 18.07
N GLU A 180 2.92 6.52 18.67
CA GLU A 180 2.55 5.36 19.49
C GLU A 180 2.62 4.05 18.70
N ALA A 181 2.28 4.06 17.41
CA ALA A 181 2.42 2.88 16.54
C ALA A 181 3.90 2.53 16.30
N CYS A 182 4.74 3.54 16.05
CA CYS A 182 6.18 3.33 15.83
C CYS A 182 6.91 2.84 17.10
N GLU A 183 6.61 3.44 18.25
CA GLU A 183 7.28 3.14 19.53
C GLU A 183 7.04 1.71 20.03
N LYS A 184 5.98 1.04 19.55
CA LYS A 184 5.77 -0.40 19.79
C LYS A 184 6.81 -1.30 19.12
N HIS A 185 7.55 -0.78 18.14
CA HIS A 185 8.56 -1.51 17.39
C HIS A 185 9.96 -0.98 17.68
N ASP A 186 10.14 0.34 17.58
CA ASP A 186 11.41 1.01 17.84
C ASP A 186 11.16 2.52 18.06
N VAL A 187 11.67 3.05 19.16
CA VAL A 187 11.50 4.47 19.54
C VAL A 187 12.16 5.44 18.56
N THR A 188 13.12 4.98 17.75
CA THR A 188 13.83 5.78 16.75
C THR A 188 13.06 5.93 15.44
N TYR A 189 12.03 5.12 15.20
CA TYR A 189 11.30 5.08 13.92
C TYR A 189 10.53 6.37 13.66
N TYR A 190 9.73 6.85 14.62
CA TYR A 190 8.93 8.04 14.40
C TYR A 190 9.77 9.30 14.13
N PRO A 191 10.83 9.62 14.92
CA PRO A 191 11.72 10.73 14.60
C PRO A 191 12.40 10.62 13.24
N ARG A 192 12.67 9.39 12.76
CA ARG A 192 13.28 9.13 11.45
C ARG A 192 12.28 9.28 10.30
N PHE A 193 11.07 8.73 10.44
CA PHE A 193 10.07 8.68 9.37
C PHE A 193 9.23 9.97 9.26
N LYS A 194 9.22 10.80 10.30
CA LYS A 194 8.53 12.10 10.27
C LYS A 194 9.29 13.17 9.46
N LYS A 195 10.63 13.10 9.46
CA LYS A 195 11.48 14.09 8.77
C LYS A 195 11.25 14.06 7.27
#